data_AF-A0A151PIZ5-F1
#
_entry.id   AF-A0A151PIZ5-F1
#
_cell.length_a   1.000
_cell.length_b   1.000
_cell.length_c   1.000
_cell.angle_alpha   90.00
_cell.angle_beta   90.00
_cell.angle_gamma   90.00
#
_symmetry.space_group_name_H-M   'P 1'
#
loop_
_entity.id
_entity.type
_entity.pdbx_description
1 polymer ?
#
loop_
_entity_poly.entity_id
_entity_poly.type
_entity_poly.pdbx_seq_one_letter_code
_entity_poly.pdbx_strand_id
1 'polypeptide(L)'
;MSADIETVVREKMKSSRKFILQLDESTDISGHAQLLGKNHPCLALTISWAKSFRGKKIHGEYDIKVEQAEFSEINLIAHADGNYAIDIQVFRNGTKVVRSFRPDFVLVRQHSFSMAENEDFRNLIIGMQYAGIPSVNSLESIYNFCDKPWVFAQMVSIYKTLGPEKFPLIAQTFYPNHKEMVGANNTKSQLLYE
;
A
#
# COMPACT_ATOMS: atom_id res chain seq x y z
N MET A 1 17.03 9.69 1.96
CA MET A 1 16.64 9.32 3.34
C MET A 1 15.58 8.23 3.27
N SER A 2 15.98 6.99 2.95
CA SER A 2 15.14 5.84 3.25
C SER A 2 15.47 5.49 4.69
N ALA A 3 14.64 5.88 5.65
CA ALA A 3 14.64 5.16 6.92
C ALA A 3 14.50 3.68 6.54
N ASP A 4 15.44 2.84 6.99
CA ASP A 4 15.46 1.43 6.67
C ASP A 4 14.09 0.87 7.03
N ILE A 5 13.33 0.44 6.02
CA ILE A 5 11.96 -0.04 6.20
C ILE A 5 11.96 -1.22 7.19
N GLU A 6 13.09 -1.92 7.29
CA GLU A 6 13.35 -2.93 8.31
C GLU A 6 13.30 -2.34 9.72
N THR A 7 13.90 -1.17 9.97
CA THR A 7 13.83 -0.49 11.28
C THR A 7 12.42 -0.05 11.61
N VAL A 8 11.69 0.55 10.67
CA VAL A 8 10.31 1.02 10.90
C VAL A 8 9.35 -0.14 11.16
N VAL A 9 9.49 -1.24 10.39
CA VAL A 9 8.72 -2.46 10.62
C VAL A 9 9.06 -3.06 11.98
N ARG A 10 10.34 -3.14 12.35
CA ARG A 10 10.78 -3.64 13.67
C ARG A 10 10.29 -2.77 14.83
N GLU A 11 10.31 -1.44 14.70
CA GLU A 11 9.80 -0.52 15.73
C GLU A 11 8.29 -0.65 15.89
N LYS A 12 7.53 -0.73 14.79
CA LYS A 12 6.08 -0.95 14.85
C LYS A 12 5.72 -2.34 15.40
N MET A 13 6.50 -3.38 15.08
CA MET A 13 6.36 -4.71 15.70
C MET A 13 6.63 -4.67 17.21
N LYS A 14 7.67 -3.94 17.67
CA LYS A 14 8.00 -3.79 19.10
C LYS A 14 6.95 -2.97 19.89
N SER A 15 6.32 -1.98 19.27
CA SER A 15 5.32 -1.13 19.92
C SER A 15 4.00 -1.85 20.19
N SER A 16 3.71 -2.92 19.48
CA SER A 16 2.46 -3.67 19.61
C SER A 16 2.62 -4.74 20.69
N ARG A 17 2.20 -4.45 21.93
CA ARG A 17 2.36 -5.33 23.12
C ARG A 17 1.47 -6.60 23.11
N LYS A 18 1.06 -7.08 21.94
CA LYS A 18 0.17 -8.24 21.79
C LYS A 18 0.54 -8.98 20.51
N PHE A 19 1.44 -9.95 20.58
CA PHE A 19 1.59 -10.92 19.50
C PHE A 19 1.90 -12.30 20.03
N ILE A 20 1.05 -13.26 19.66
CA ILE A 20 1.23 -14.70 19.74
C ILE A 20 0.96 -15.18 18.32
N LEU A 21 1.96 -15.68 17.60
CA LEU A 21 1.77 -16.27 16.27
C LEU A 21 1.86 -17.78 16.37
N GLN A 22 0.78 -18.43 15.94
CA GLN A 22 0.64 -19.88 15.93
C GLN A 22 1.38 -20.46 14.72
N LEU A 23 2.26 -21.42 15.04
CA LEU A 23 3.08 -22.19 14.12
C LEU A 23 2.23 -23.23 13.39
N ASP A 24 2.61 -23.58 12.16
CA ASP A 24 2.42 -24.95 11.66
C ASP A 24 3.56 -25.30 10.68
N GLU A 25 4.13 -26.48 10.87
CA GLU A 25 5.14 -27.12 10.03
C GLU A 25 4.49 -27.68 8.75
N SER A 26 5.03 -27.36 7.57
CA SER A 26 5.19 -28.32 6.44
C SER A 26 5.85 -27.69 5.20
N THR A 27 7.03 -28.23 4.89
CA THR A 27 7.64 -28.62 3.59
C THR A 27 7.32 -27.91 2.25
N ASP A 28 8.42 -27.47 1.58
CA ASP A 28 8.88 -27.73 0.18
C ASP A 28 7.88 -27.58 -1.00
N ILE A 29 8.19 -27.10 -2.22
CA ILE A 29 9.35 -27.18 -3.13
C ILE A 29 9.07 -26.28 -4.37
N SER A 30 10.14 -25.76 -5.00
CA SER A 30 10.34 -25.44 -6.46
C SER A 30 9.31 -24.50 -7.17
N GLY A 31 9.61 -23.67 -8.17
CA GLY A 31 10.64 -23.63 -9.21
C GLY A 31 9.98 -22.96 -10.44
N HIS A 32 10.80 -22.35 -11.30
CA HIS A 32 10.49 -21.81 -12.63
C HIS A 32 9.80 -20.45 -12.81
N ALA A 33 10.48 -19.64 -13.63
CA ALA A 33 10.12 -18.33 -14.13
C ALA A 33 9.15 -18.39 -15.31
N GLN A 34 8.30 -17.37 -15.50
CA GLN A 34 7.91 -16.93 -16.84
C GLN A 34 7.51 -15.45 -16.85
N LEU A 35 8.15 -14.72 -17.77
CA LEU A 35 7.94 -13.32 -18.12
C LEU A 35 6.71 -13.21 -19.03
N LEU A 36 5.72 -12.38 -18.74
CA LEU A 36 4.82 -11.80 -19.74
C LEU A 36 4.36 -10.41 -19.29
N GLY A 37 4.66 -9.40 -20.11
CA GLY A 37 4.40 -8.00 -19.80
C GLY A 37 2.94 -7.58 -19.97
N LYS A 38 2.57 -6.57 -19.17
CA LYS A 38 1.73 -5.43 -19.56
C LYS A 38 1.88 -4.33 -18.51
N ASN A 39 2.42 -3.20 -18.97
CA ASN A 39 2.27 -1.82 -18.49
C ASN A 39 2.51 -1.51 -17.00
N HIS A 40 3.63 -0.81 -16.76
CA HIS A 40 4.11 -0.22 -15.51
C HIS A 40 4.49 -1.20 -14.39
N PRO A 41 5.73 -1.75 -14.39
CA PRO A 41 6.24 -2.43 -13.21
C PRO A 41 6.50 -1.37 -12.13
N CYS A 42 5.61 -1.28 -11.15
CA CYS A 42 6.05 -0.86 -9.82
C CYS A 42 7.19 -1.81 -9.43
N LEU A 43 8.42 -1.29 -9.33
CA LEU A 43 9.65 -2.03 -9.03
C LEU A 43 9.53 -2.99 -7.83
N ALA A 44 8.54 -2.77 -6.95
CA ALA A 44 8.21 -3.62 -5.80
C ALA A 44 7.89 -5.09 -6.15
N LEU A 45 7.43 -5.40 -7.37
CA LEU A 45 7.10 -6.79 -7.77
C LEU A 45 8.32 -7.61 -8.19
N THR A 46 9.47 -6.98 -8.45
CA THR A 46 10.73 -7.70 -8.70
C THR A 46 11.46 -8.10 -7.41
N ILE A 47 11.03 -7.56 -6.27
CA ILE A 47 11.65 -7.79 -4.97
C ILE A 47 11.03 -9.04 -4.36
N SER A 48 11.87 -10.02 -4.02
CA SER A 48 11.45 -11.16 -3.21
C SER A 48 11.51 -10.76 -1.73
N TRP A 49 10.35 -10.39 -1.18
CA TRP A 49 10.24 -10.08 0.25
C TRP A 49 10.58 -11.30 1.12
N ALA A 50 10.21 -12.51 0.66
CA ALA A 50 10.59 -13.75 1.33
C ALA A 50 12.11 -13.94 1.45
N LYS A 51 12.90 -13.54 0.44
CA LYS A 51 14.38 -13.54 0.54
C LYS A 51 14.87 -12.48 1.53
N SER A 52 14.26 -11.30 1.52
CA SER A 52 14.66 -10.18 2.37
C SER A 52 14.41 -10.45 3.86
N PHE A 53 13.34 -11.18 4.19
CA PHE A 53 13.00 -11.56 5.56
C PHE A 53 13.53 -12.95 5.96
N ARG A 54 14.24 -13.66 5.07
CA ARG A 54 14.78 -15.00 5.38
C ARG A 54 15.73 -14.94 6.57
N GLY A 55 15.50 -15.82 7.55
CA GLY A 55 16.32 -15.91 8.77
C GLY A 55 16.17 -14.72 9.72
N LYS A 56 15.33 -13.74 9.38
CA LYS A 56 14.98 -12.65 10.30
C LYS A 56 13.98 -13.19 11.31
N LYS A 57 14.23 -12.91 12.59
CA LYS A 57 13.35 -13.30 13.70
C LYS A 57 12.83 -12.07 14.45
N ILE A 58 11.63 -12.19 15.00
CA ILE A 58 11.04 -11.25 15.95
C ILE A 58 11.50 -11.68 17.35
N HIS A 59 12.02 -10.73 18.14
CA HIS A 59 12.65 -10.99 19.45
C HIS A 59 13.78 -12.03 19.45
N GLY A 60 14.32 -12.39 18.28
CA GLY A 60 15.33 -13.45 18.14
C GLY A 60 14.77 -14.87 18.22
N GLU A 61 13.46 -15.03 18.44
CA GLU A 61 12.82 -16.33 18.69
C GLU A 61 11.87 -16.70 17.55
N TYR A 62 10.93 -15.80 17.21
CA TYR A 62 9.85 -16.09 16.28
C TYR A 62 10.26 -15.89 14.83
N ASP A 63 10.10 -16.92 14.00
CA ASP A 63 10.33 -16.83 12.55
C ASP A 63 9.26 -16.01 11.84
N ILE A 64 9.65 -15.36 10.74
CA ILE A 64 8.75 -14.57 9.90
C ILE A 64 8.38 -15.39 8.66
N LYS A 65 7.10 -15.78 8.56
CA LYS A 65 6.53 -16.34 7.33
C LYS A 65 6.07 -15.18 6.42
N VAL A 66 6.52 -15.19 5.17
CA VAL A 66 6.16 -14.15 4.19
C VAL A 66 5.21 -14.71 3.15
N GLU A 67 4.04 -14.09 3.04
CA GLU A 67 3.10 -14.27 1.94
C GLU A 67 3.11 -13.01 1.07
N GLN A 68 3.25 -13.19 -0.25
CA GLN A 68 3.33 -12.10 -1.22
C GLN A 68 2.31 -12.35 -2.34
N ALA A 69 1.50 -11.34 -2.65
CA ALA A 69 0.49 -11.35 -3.70
C ALA A 69 0.18 -9.90 -4.15
N GLU A 70 -0.39 -9.75 -5.34
CA GLU A 70 -0.96 -8.48 -5.81
C GLU A 70 -2.39 -8.28 -5.27
N PHE A 71 -2.85 -7.03 -5.22
CA PHE A 71 -4.25 -6.75 -4.85
C PHE A 71 -5.27 -7.44 -5.75
N SER A 72 -4.94 -7.60 -7.04
CA SER A 72 -5.76 -8.31 -8.03
C SER A 72 -5.92 -9.80 -7.73
N GLU A 73 -5.01 -10.38 -6.95
CA GLU A 73 -4.98 -11.81 -6.63
C GLU A 73 -5.64 -12.11 -5.29
N ILE A 74 -6.02 -11.10 -4.50
CA ILE A 74 -6.55 -11.33 -3.15
C ILE A 74 -8.01 -10.95 -3.00
N ASN A 75 -8.65 -11.60 -2.05
CA ASN A 75 -9.94 -11.19 -1.49
C ASN A 75 -9.91 -11.40 0.02
N LEU A 76 -10.89 -10.88 0.75
CA LEU A 76 -10.97 -11.08 2.19
C LEU A 76 -12.41 -11.12 2.68
N ILE A 77 -12.59 -11.80 3.81
CA ILE A 77 -13.81 -11.74 4.63
C ILE A 77 -13.38 -11.30 6.03
N ALA A 78 -14.12 -10.38 6.63
CA ALA A 78 -13.87 -9.89 7.97
C ALA A 78 -15.20 -9.76 8.74
N HIS A 79 -15.19 -10.20 9.99
CA HIS A 79 -16.33 -10.21 10.90
C HIS A 79 -16.08 -9.28 12.08
N ALA A 80 -17.15 -8.71 12.64
CA ALA A 80 -17.07 -7.73 13.73
C ALA A 80 -16.50 -8.31 15.04
N ASP A 81 -16.52 -9.63 15.19
CA ASP A 81 -15.97 -10.37 16.34
C ASP A 81 -14.43 -10.54 16.28
N GLY A 82 -13.79 -10.04 15.22
CA GLY A 82 -12.35 -10.13 15.00
C GLY A 82 -11.91 -11.37 14.20
N ASN A 83 -12.85 -12.21 13.76
CA ASN A 83 -12.54 -13.27 12.82
C ASN A 83 -12.39 -12.71 11.40
N TYR A 84 -11.37 -13.16 10.68
CA TYR A 84 -11.11 -12.76 9.30
C TYR A 84 -10.23 -13.78 8.59
N ALA A 85 -10.31 -13.79 7.27
CA ALA A 85 -9.44 -14.56 6.39
C ALA A 85 -9.13 -13.74 5.14
N ILE A 86 -7.90 -13.85 4.65
CA ILE A 86 -7.49 -13.37 3.34
C ILE A 86 -7.30 -14.57 2.44
N ASP A 87 -7.91 -14.52 1.26
CA ASP A 87 -7.79 -15.53 0.22
C ASP A 87 -6.84 -15.02 -0.86
N ILE A 88 -5.83 -15.81 -1.21
CA ILE A 88 -5.04 -15.60 -2.42
C ILE A 88 -5.55 -16.56 -3.50
N GLN A 89 -5.83 -16.02 -4.68
CA GLN A 89 -6.27 -16.72 -5.87
C GLN A 89 -5.12 -16.75 -6.87
N VAL A 90 -4.57 -17.93 -7.13
CA VAL A 90 -3.50 -18.13 -8.12
C VAL A 90 -3.96 -19.11 -9.17
N PHE A 91 -3.67 -18.84 -10.44
CA PHE A 91 -3.86 -19.82 -11.51
C PHE A 91 -2.64 -20.73 -11.60
N ARG A 92 -2.83 -22.03 -11.39
CA ARG A 92 -1.80 -23.07 -11.60
C ARG A 92 -2.28 -24.02 -12.67
N ASN A 93 -1.55 -24.11 -13.78
CA ASN A 93 -1.88 -24.98 -14.92
C ASN A 93 -3.33 -24.85 -15.41
N GLY A 94 -3.86 -23.62 -15.46
CA GLY A 94 -5.25 -23.33 -15.87
C GLY A 94 -6.32 -23.62 -14.82
N THR A 95 -5.94 -24.19 -13.67
CA THR A 95 -6.85 -24.39 -12.53
C THR A 95 -6.71 -23.24 -11.54
N LYS A 96 -7.84 -22.66 -11.15
CA LYS A 96 -7.89 -21.64 -10.12
C LYS A 96 -7.73 -22.30 -8.75
N VAL A 97 -6.62 -22.01 -8.08
CA VAL A 97 -6.33 -22.49 -6.73
C VAL A 97 -6.53 -21.33 -5.76
N VAL A 98 -7.36 -21.54 -4.74
CA VAL A 98 -7.59 -20.58 -3.67
C VAL A 98 -6.99 -21.11 -2.39
N ARG A 99 -6.23 -20.26 -1.69
CA ARG A 99 -5.66 -20.58 -0.37
C ARG A 99 -5.99 -19.44 0.60
N SER A 100 -6.49 -19.80 1.76
CA SER A 100 -6.87 -18.86 2.81
C SER A 100 -5.81 -18.83 3.91
N PHE A 101 -5.54 -17.65 4.46
CA PHE A 101 -4.64 -17.47 5.59
C PHE A 101 -5.06 -16.23 6.39
N ARG A 102 -4.52 -16.11 7.60
CA ARG A 102 -4.81 -14.99 8.51
C ARG A 102 -3.50 -14.24 8.79
N PRO A 103 -3.20 -13.16 8.08
CA PRO A 103 -1.98 -12.41 8.32
C PRO A 103 -2.06 -11.62 9.64
N ASP A 104 -0.95 -11.57 10.35
CA ASP A 104 -0.81 -10.82 11.60
C ASP A 104 -0.32 -9.38 11.38
N PHE A 105 0.22 -9.14 10.19
CA PHE A 105 0.76 -7.85 9.77
C PHE A 105 0.75 -7.76 8.24
N VAL A 106 0.52 -6.57 7.70
CA VAL A 106 0.54 -6.31 6.26
C VAL A 106 1.56 -5.23 5.90
N LEU A 107 2.30 -5.46 4.82
CA LEU A 107 3.17 -4.47 4.19
C LEU A 107 2.61 -4.12 2.82
N VAL A 108 2.06 -2.91 2.66
CA VAL A 108 1.46 -2.49 1.38
C VAL A 108 2.49 -1.77 0.52
N ARG A 109 2.79 -2.33 -0.64
CA ARG A 109 3.77 -1.79 -1.62
C ARG A 109 3.19 -1.54 -3.01
N GLN A 110 1.89 -1.74 -3.18
CA GLN A 110 1.14 -1.48 -4.41
C GLN A 110 0.21 -0.29 -4.18
N HIS A 111 -0.10 0.46 -5.24
CA HIS A 111 -1.14 1.49 -5.18
C HIS A 111 -2.51 0.84 -4.93
N SER A 112 -3.23 1.33 -3.93
CA SER A 112 -4.58 0.84 -3.58
C SER A 112 -5.69 1.41 -4.46
N PHE A 113 -5.39 2.43 -5.26
CA PHE A 113 -6.34 3.07 -6.16
C PHE A 113 -5.64 3.70 -7.36
N SER A 114 -6.27 3.54 -8.52
CA SER A 114 -5.98 4.24 -9.77
C SER A 114 -7.30 4.41 -10.54
N MET A 115 -7.37 5.43 -11.38
CA MET A 115 -8.55 5.67 -12.23
C MET A 115 -8.60 4.74 -13.46
N ALA A 116 -7.58 3.91 -13.68
CA ALA A 116 -7.61 2.90 -14.72
C ALA A 116 -8.60 1.78 -14.39
N GLU A 117 -9.08 1.11 -15.42
CA GLU A 117 -10.05 0.02 -15.29
C GLU A 117 -9.48 -1.11 -14.41
N ASN A 118 -10.29 -1.59 -13.46
CA ASN A 118 -9.94 -2.67 -12.52
C ASN A 118 -8.77 -2.38 -11.55
N GLU A 119 -8.43 -1.11 -11.31
CA GLU A 119 -7.39 -0.71 -10.35
C GLU A 119 -7.95 0.01 -9.09
N ASP A 120 -9.17 -0.32 -8.67
CA ASP A 120 -9.76 0.16 -7.42
C ASP A 120 -9.78 -0.96 -6.37
N PHE A 121 -8.86 -0.87 -5.41
CA PHE A 121 -8.67 -1.86 -4.32
C PHE A 121 -8.97 -1.25 -2.95
N ARG A 122 -9.67 -0.12 -2.90
CA ARG A 122 -9.99 0.57 -1.62
C ARG A 122 -10.83 -0.30 -0.69
N ASN A 123 -11.69 -1.15 -1.25
CA ASN A 123 -12.46 -2.15 -0.51
C ASN A 123 -11.57 -3.13 0.28
N LEU A 124 -10.42 -3.53 -0.26
CA LEU A 124 -9.47 -4.40 0.44
C LEU A 124 -8.81 -3.66 1.61
N ILE A 125 -8.47 -2.38 1.44
CA ILE A 125 -7.94 -1.53 2.53
C ILE A 125 -8.97 -1.40 3.66
N ILE A 126 -10.23 -1.13 3.32
CA ILE A 126 -11.34 -1.07 4.27
C ILE A 126 -11.49 -2.41 5.00
N GLY A 127 -11.48 -3.52 4.27
CA GLY A 127 -11.61 -4.86 4.83
C GLY A 127 -10.49 -5.23 5.81
N MET A 128 -9.24 -4.91 5.47
CA MET A 128 -8.10 -5.10 6.37
C MET A 128 -8.19 -4.21 7.62
N GLN A 129 -8.70 -2.98 7.48
CA GLN A 129 -8.92 -2.07 8.61
C GLN A 129 -10.03 -2.59 9.51
N TYR A 130 -11.11 -3.12 8.92
CA TYR A 130 -12.23 -3.73 9.62
C TYR A 130 -11.80 -4.96 10.41
N ALA A 131 -10.91 -5.78 9.83
CA ALA A 131 -10.28 -6.92 10.48
C ALA A 131 -9.26 -6.54 11.58
N GLY A 132 -8.93 -5.26 11.73
CA GLY A 132 -7.97 -4.78 12.73
C GLY A 132 -6.52 -5.17 12.44
N ILE A 133 -6.16 -5.42 11.17
CA ILE A 133 -4.84 -5.92 10.79
C ILE A 133 -3.81 -4.77 10.83
N PRO A 134 -2.73 -4.90 11.63
CA PRO A 134 -1.64 -3.91 11.65
C PRO A 134 -0.93 -3.79 10.29
N SER A 135 -0.50 -2.57 9.92
CA SER A 135 0.10 -2.34 8.60
C SER A 135 1.19 -1.27 8.54
N VAL A 136 2.07 -1.40 7.53
CA VAL A 136 2.99 -0.35 7.06
C VAL A 136 2.71 -0.03 5.58
N ASN A 137 2.46 1.23 5.23
CA ASN A 137 2.04 2.33 6.13
C ASN A 137 0.71 1.98 6.83
N SER A 138 0.23 2.80 7.76
CA SER A 138 -1.10 2.57 8.36
C SER A 138 -2.18 2.47 7.28
N LEU A 139 -3.14 1.56 7.45
CA LEU A 139 -4.26 1.38 6.51
C LEU A 139 -5.06 2.68 6.36
N GLU A 140 -5.24 3.43 7.44
CA GLU A 140 -5.82 4.79 7.41
C GLU A 140 -5.06 5.74 6.47
N SER A 141 -3.73 5.81 6.59
CA SER A 141 -2.92 6.66 5.71
C SER A 141 -2.95 6.19 4.25
N ILE A 142 -3.02 4.88 4.02
CA ILE A 142 -3.11 4.31 2.66
C ILE A 142 -4.47 4.66 2.05
N TYR A 143 -5.55 4.54 2.81
CA TYR A 143 -6.89 4.94 2.38
C TYR A 143 -6.93 6.43 2.02
N ASN A 144 -6.41 7.30 2.89
CA ASN A 144 -6.31 8.73 2.64
C ASN A 144 -5.38 9.08 1.45
N PHE A 145 -4.44 8.21 1.09
CA PHE A 145 -3.53 8.45 -0.05
C PHE A 145 -4.16 8.15 -1.42
N CYS A 146 -5.40 7.67 -1.48
CA CYS A 146 -6.05 7.31 -2.74
C CYS A 146 -6.37 8.54 -3.62
N ASP A 147 -6.52 9.74 -3.03
CA ASP A 147 -6.77 10.97 -3.77
C ASP A 147 -5.56 11.90 -3.72
N LYS A 148 -4.84 12.06 -4.85
CA LYS A 148 -3.66 12.94 -4.92
C LYS A 148 -3.96 14.39 -4.49
N PRO A 149 -5.08 15.03 -4.89
CA PRO A 149 -5.41 16.37 -4.40
C PRO A 149 -5.67 16.43 -2.89
N TRP A 150 -6.23 15.37 -2.30
CA TRP A 150 -6.43 15.27 -0.86
C TRP A 150 -5.10 15.26 -0.09
N VAL A 151 -4.13 14.48 -0.57
CA VAL A 151 -2.76 14.49 -0.01
C VAL A 151 -2.10 15.86 -0.20
N PHE A 152 -2.26 16.47 -1.38
CA PHE A 152 -1.71 17.80 -1.65
C PHE A 152 -2.30 18.88 -0.72
N ALA A 153 -3.57 18.76 -0.32
CA ALA A 153 -4.17 19.66 0.67
C ALA A 153 -3.44 19.64 2.03
N GLN A 154 -2.91 18.48 2.44
CA GLN A 154 -2.07 18.39 3.64
C GLN A 154 -0.75 19.16 3.46
N MET A 155 -0.15 19.09 2.28
CA MET A 155 1.04 19.87 1.93
C MET A 155 0.75 21.38 1.92
N VAL A 156 -0.42 21.80 1.43
CA VAL A 156 -0.87 23.20 1.48
C VAL A 156 -0.99 23.70 2.93
N SER A 157 -1.50 22.87 3.84
CA SER A 157 -1.56 23.21 5.27
C SER A 157 -0.17 23.40 5.89
N ILE A 158 0.79 22.54 5.53
CA ILE A 158 2.20 22.66 5.97
C ILE A 158 2.83 23.94 5.40
N TYR A 159 2.62 24.21 4.11
CA TYR A 159 3.08 25.44 3.44
C TYR A 159 2.59 26.69 4.15
N LYS A 160 1.29 26.77 4.48
CA LYS A 160 0.69 27.90 5.20
C LYS A 160 1.29 28.11 6.60
N THR A 161 1.73 27.02 7.25
CA THR A 161 2.28 27.07 8.61
C THR A 161 3.76 27.43 8.61
N LEU A 162 4.55 26.89 7.69
CA LEU A 162 6.00 27.03 7.67
C LEU A 162 6.52 28.16 6.78
N GLY A 163 5.71 28.58 5.80
CA GLY A 163 6.07 29.58 4.80
C GLY A 163 6.97 29.03 3.68
N PRO A 164 7.11 29.80 2.58
CA PRO A 164 7.79 29.37 1.36
C PRO A 164 9.30 29.14 1.55
N GLU A 165 9.93 29.81 2.51
CA GLU A 165 11.37 29.65 2.77
C GLU A 165 11.71 28.26 3.33
N LYS A 166 10.83 27.72 4.21
CA LYS A 166 11.05 26.42 4.87
C LYS A 166 10.40 25.27 4.12
N PHE A 167 9.31 25.53 3.43
CA PHE A 167 8.57 24.52 2.68
C PHE A 167 8.12 25.11 1.33
N PRO A 168 8.98 25.15 0.31
CA PRO A 168 8.66 25.75 -1.00
C PRO A 168 7.74 24.84 -1.81
N LEU A 169 6.42 24.90 -1.53
CA LEU A 169 5.41 24.14 -2.26
C LEU A 169 5.15 24.75 -3.64
N ILE A 170 5.08 23.92 -4.68
CA ILE A 170 4.71 24.37 -6.03
C ILE A 170 3.30 24.98 -6.05
N ALA A 171 3.14 26.08 -6.79
CA ALA A 171 1.82 26.65 -7.05
C ALA A 171 0.99 25.68 -7.90
N GLN A 172 -0.14 25.23 -7.36
CA GLN A 172 -1.06 24.31 -8.04
C GLN A 172 -2.50 24.73 -7.78
N THR A 173 -3.35 24.63 -8.80
CA THR A 173 -4.78 24.89 -8.72
C THR A 173 -5.55 23.58 -8.80
N PHE A 174 -6.44 23.32 -7.85
CA PHE A 174 -7.36 22.19 -7.88
C PHE A 174 -8.68 22.60 -8.55
N TYR A 175 -9.15 21.80 -9.50
CA TYR A 175 -10.44 21.96 -10.14
C TYR A 175 -11.33 20.77 -9.79
N PRO A 176 -12.48 20.96 -9.11
CA PRO A 176 -13.39 19.86 -8.78
C PRO A 176 -13.96 19.17 -10.02
N ASN A 177 -14.07 19.90 -11.13
CA ASN A 177 -14.52 19.41 -12.42
C ASN A 177 -14.05 20.36 -13.54
N HIS A 178 -14.27 19.96 -14.79
CA HIS A 178 -13.80 20.70 -15.96
C HIS A 178 -14.44 22.09 -16.14
N LYS A 179 -15.61 22.38 -15.54
CA LYS A 179 -16.31 23.66 -15.72
C LYS A 179 -15.57 24.82 -15.07
N GLU A 180 -14.82 24.54 -14.01
CA GLU A 180 -14.03 25.55 -13.29
C GLU A 180 -12.70 25.87 -13.99
N MET A 181 -12.35 25.15 -15.07
CA MET A 181 -11.13 25.38 -15.84
C MET A 181 -11.28 26.57 -16.81
N VAL A 182 -11.72 27.71 -16.29
CA VAL A 182 -11.91 28.97 -17.05
C VAL A 182 -10.67 29.84 -16.83
N GLY A 183 -9.64 29.74 -17.68
CA GLY A 183 -8.47 30.61 -17.47
C GLY A 183 -7.22 30.42 -18.31
N ALA A 184 -7.00 29.29 -18.98
CA ALA A 184 -5.78 29.11 -19.79
C ALA A 184 -5.63 30.14 -20.93
N ASN A 185 -6.72 30.82 -21.32
CA ASN A 185 -6.72 31.85 -22.37
C ASN A 185 -6.66 33.30 -21.85
N ASN A 186 -6.80 33.57 -20.54
CA ASN A 186 -6.86 34.94 -20.01
C ASN A 186 -5.63 35.38 -19.21
N THR A 187 -4.76 34.46 -18.77
CA THR A 187 -3.57 34.84 -17.98
C THR A 187 -2.39 35.33 -18.81
N LYS A 188 -2.34 35.07 -20.13
CA LYS A 188 -1.35 35.70 -21.01
C LYS A 188 -1.62 37.20 -21.24
N SER A 189 -2.84 37.66 -20.97
CA SER A 189 -3.26 39.06 -21.17
C SER A 189 -2.89 39.98 -20.01
N GLN A 190 -2.66 39.43 -18.81
CA GLN A 190 -2.37 40.22 -17.60
C GLN A 190 -0.87 40.34 -17.27
N LEU A 191 0.00 39.51 -17.85
CA LEU A 191 1.46 39.61 -17.66
C LEU A 191 2.15 40.48 -18.73
N LEU A 192 1.38 41.25 -19.52
CA LEU A 192 1.90 42.20 -20.51
C LEU A 192 1.69 43.68 -20.11
N TYR A 193 1.26 43.95 -18.87
CA TYR A 193 1.03 45.31 -18.37
C TYR A 193 1.57 45.54 -16.94
N GLU A 194 2.70 44.93 -16.58
CA GLU A 194 3.58 45.41 -15.51
C GLU A 194 5.04 45.31 -15.93
#